data_AF-A0A0R1SAS9-F1
#
_entry.id   AF-A0A0R1SAS9-F1
#
_cell.length_a   1.000
_cell.length_b   1.000
_cell.length_c   1.000
_cell.angle_alpha   90.00
_cell.angle_beta   90.00
_cell.angle_gamma   90.00
#
_symmetry.space_group_name_H-M   'P 1'
#
loop_
_entity.id
_entity.type
_entity.pdbx_description
1 polymer ?
#
loop_
_entity_poly.entity_id
_entity_poly.type
_entity_poly.pdbx_seq_one_letter_code
_entity_poly.pdbx_strand_id
1 'polypeptide(L)'
;MDIHNQEFKKRGHNGYDRYEVDSFLDKIIDSYGDCLDHNVDLKNENVQLKQEVAELKAKIQEFDKIKNSVNSSLISAQETADEIKAKAKADAESIINDARQKAEEKAADLHYQNQTLASDYLRLKKQVKEFRDQTKSLIQKELESLDDDSWQYYLDQYYHTNRMYPADGGEPIDPNNSPLVDNGDANDVNLEQETSNQEPAQLTGDSPKAETIDTDQRNQLEQPKDGDVTIVFPEDYKDHK
;
A
#
# COMPACT_ATOMS: atom_id res chain seq x y z
N MET A 1 28.42 -91.68 25.66
CA MET A 1 28.87 -93.06 25.91
C MET A 1 30.21 -93.26 25.25
N ASP A 2 31.20 -93.82 25.95
CA ASP A 2 32.50 -94.16 25.37
C ASP A 2 32.53 -95.64 24.98
N ILE A 3 32.11 -95.89 23.74
CA ILE A 3 32.00 -97.23 23.13
C ILE A 3 33.36 -97.92 23.00
N HIS A 4 34.46 -97.17 22.99
CA HIS A 4 35.79 -97.71 22.77
C HIS A 4 36.38 -98.45 23.98
N ASN A 5 35.89 -98.17 25.19
CA ASN A 5 36.42 -98.73 26.43
C ASN A 5 35.49 -99.76 27.10
N GLN A 6 34.46 -100.26 26.40
CA GLN A 6 33.52 -101.21 26.97
C GLN A 6 34.06 -102.65 26.93
N GLU A 7 34.18 -103.28 28.11
CA GLU A 7 34.48 -104.71 28.26
C GLU A 7 33.25 -105.48 28.77
N PHE A 8 33.09 -106.74 28.35
CA PHE A 8 32.00 -107.63 28.75
C PHE A 8 32.52 -108.79 29.60
N LYS A 9 31.78 -109.18 30.64
CA LYS A 9 32.11 -110.34 31.47
C LYS A 9 32.03 -111.62 30.63
N LYS A 10 32.99 -112.52 30.83
CA LYS A 10 33.05 -113.81 30.14
C LYS A 10 32.12 -114.82 30.80
N ARG A 11 31.38 -115.59 30.00
CA ARG A 11 30.56 -116.73 30.42
C ARG A 11 31.05 -117.99 29.69
N GLY A 12 31.58 -118.95 30.44
CA GLY A 12 32.23 -120.15 29.88
C GLY A 12 33.60 -119.88 29.25
N HIS A 13 34.13 -120.86 28.51
CA HIS A 13 35.50 -120.82 27.97
C HIS A 13 35.67 -119.84 26.79
N ASN A 14 34.57 -119.48 26.10
CA ASN A 14 34.61 -118.71 24.83
C ASN A 14 33.44 -117.72 24.60
N GLY A 15 32.63 -117.37 25.62
CA GLY A 15 31.45 -116.51 25.44
C GLY A 15 31.47 -115.23 26.27
N TYR A 16 30.76 -114.19 25.81
CA TYR A 16 30.41 -113.01 26.60
C TYR A 16 29.04 -113.20 27.28
N ASP A 17 28.79 -112.50 28.39
CA ASP A 17 27.50 -112.54 29.05
C ASP A 17 26.44 -111.85 28.18
N ARG A 18 25.51 -112.65 27.66
CA ARG A 18 24.43 -112.21 26.80
C ARG A 18 23.64 -111.04 27.37
N TYR A 19 23.36 -111.03 28.68
CA TYR A 19 22.55 -109.98 29.31
C TYR A 19 23.28 -108.63 29.40
N GLU A 20 24.60 -108.64 29.54
CA GLU A 20 25.41 -107.42 29.60
C GLU A 20 25.59 -106.81 28.21
N VAL A 21 25.74 -107.66 27.18
CA VAL A 21 25.76 -107.23 25.78
C VAL A 21 24.40 -106.66 25.36
N ASP A 22 23.29 -107.32 25.69
CA ASP A 22 21.93 -106.81 25.41
C ASP A 22 21.72 -105.42 26.04
N SER A 23 22.01 -105.29 27.35
CA SER A 23 21.85 -104.01 28.05
C SER A 23 22.75 -102.90 27.50
N PHE A 24 23.93 -103.24 26.96
CA PHE A 24 24.79 -102.27 26.30
C PHE A 24 24.27 -101.88 24.92
N LEU A 25 23.74 -102.83 24.15
CA LEU A 25 23.09 -102.56 22.87
C LEU A 25 21.86 -101.68 23.05
N ASP A 26 21.05 -101.93 24.09
CA ASP A 26 19.92 -101.06 24.45
C ASP A 26 20.38 -99.62 24.72
N LYS A 27 21.47 -99.43 25.50
CA LYS A 27 22.04 -98.10 25.74
C LYS A 27 22.58 -97.42 24.48
N ILE A 28 23.15 -98.20 23.54
CA ILE A 28 23.59 -97.65 22.25
C ILE A 28 22.36 -97.20 21.45
N ILE A 29 21.32 -98.03 21.39
CA ILE A 29 20.08 -97.72 20.68
C ILE A 29 19.45 -96.45 21.25
N ASP A 30 19.34 -96.34 22.57
CA ASP A 30 18.80 -95.14 23.24
C ASP A 30 19.66 -93.91 22.90
N SER A 31 20.98 -93.98 23.07
CA SER A 31 21.87 -92.84 22.78
C SER A 31 21.91 -92.44 21.30
N TYR A 32 21.73 -93.40 20.39
CA TYR A 32 21.62 -93.14 18.96
C TYR A 32 20.26 -92.53 18.62
N GLY A 33 19.19 -92.98 19.27
CA GLY A 33 17.85 -92.36 19.21
C GLY A 33 17.89 -90.90 19.66
N ASP A 34 18.44 -90.62 20.84
CA ASP A 34 18.61 -89.26 21.36
C ASP A 34 19.39 -88.37 20.39
N CYS A 35 20.46 -88.89 19.79
CA CYS A 35 21.26 -88.18 18.80
C CYS A 35 20.47 -87.88 17.52
N LEU A 36 19.66 -88.84 17.06
CA LEU A 36 18.81 -88.69 15.89
C LEU A 36 17.74 -87.60 16.13
N ASP A 37 17.06 -87.66 17.29
CA ASP A 37 16.04 -86.70 17.68
C ASP A 37 16.63 -85.29 17.80
N HIS A 38 17.79 -85.16 18.45
CA HIS A 38 18.50 -83.89 18.54
C HIS A 38 18.91 -83.34 17.16
N ASN A 39 19.31 -84.21 16.21
CA ASN A 39 19.64 -83.80 14.85
C ASN A 39 18.42 -83.28 14.10
N VAL A 40 17.26 -83.92 14.29
CA VAL A 40 15.98 -83.48 13.72
C VAL A 40 15.60 -82.11 14.28
N ASP A 41 15.72 -81.90 15.60
CA ASP A 41 15.43 -80.62 16.25
C ASP A 41 16.33 -79.50 15.74
N LEU A 42 17.65 -79.73 15.69
CA LEU A 42 18.61 -78.77 15.15
C LEU A 42 18.32 -78.43 13.69
N LYS A 43 17.91 -79.41 12.89
CA LYS A 43 17.57 -79.19 11.48
C LYS A 43 16.31 -78.33 11.35
N ASN A 44 15.31 -78.57 12.19
CA ASN A 44 14.09 -77.77 12.24
C ASN A 44 14.38 -76.33 12.67
N GLU A 45 15.21 -76.13 13.71
CA GLU A 45 15.66 -74.81 14.15
C GLU A 45 16.45 -74.08 13.05
N ASN A 46 17.35 -74.78 12.35
CA ASN A 46 18.12 -74.20 11.26
C ASN A 46 17.23 -73.72 10.11
N VAL A 47 16.15 -74.47 9.80
CA VAL A 47 15.15 -74.06 8.80
C VAL A 47 14.39 -72.82 9.29
N GLN A 48 13.96 -72.78 10.55
CA GLN A 48 13.28 -71.61 11.11
C GLN A 48 14.17 -70.36 11.08
N LEU A 49 15.41 -70.46 11.53
CA LEU A 49 16.37 -69.34 11.52
C LEU A 49 16.65 -68.86 10.09
N LYS A 50 16.77 -69.77 9.12
CA LYS A 50 16.93 -69.39 7.71
C LYS A 50 15.72 -68.64 7.18
N GLN A 51 14.52 -69.04 7.58
CA GLN A 51 13.29 -68.37 7.18
C GLN A 51 13.20 -66.97 7.80
N GLU A 52 13.50 -66.83 9.09
CA GLU A 52 13.55 -65.53 9.77
C GLU A 52 14.58 -64.59 9.12
N VAL A 53 15.78 -65.09 8.81
CA VAL A 53 16.81 -64.31 8.10
C VAL A 53 16.31 -63.86 6.71
N ALA A 54 15.57 -64.72 6.00
CA ALA A 54 15.00 -64.35 4.71
C ALA A 54 13.93 -63.26 4.85
N GLU A 55 13.05 -63.36 5.85
CA GLU A 55 12.02 -62.35 6.15
C GLU A 55 12.63 -61.01 6.56
N LEU A 56 13.65 -61.02 7.43
CA LEU A 56 14.35 -59.81 7.84
C LEU A 56 15.07 -59.14 6.66
N LYS A 57 15.70 -59.93 5.77
CA LYS A 57 16.31 -59.40 4.55
C LYS A 57 15.27 -58.77 3.61
N ALA A 58 14.10 -59.38 3.48
CA ALA A 58 13.01 -58.80 2.68
C ALA A 58 12.53 -57.46 3.25
N LYS A 59 12.35 -57.37 4.58
CA LYS A 59 12.00 -56.12 5.27
C LYS A 59 13.06 -55.04 5.07
N ILE A 60 14.35 -55.37 5.15
CA ILE A 60 15.44 -54.40 4.91
C ILE A 60 15.36 -53.85 3.49
N GLN A 61 15.15 -54.71 2.48
CA GLN A 61 15.01 -54.26 1.10
C GLN A 61 13.79 -53.34 0.91
N GLU A 62 12.69 -53.61 1.62
CA GLU A 62 11.52 -52.73 1.61
C GLU A 62 11.84 -51.36 2.24
N PHE A 63 12.50 -51.35 3.40
CA PHE A 63 12.95 -50.11 4.04
C PHE A 63 13.89 -49.30 3.14
N ASP A 64 14.82 -49.96 2.43
CA ASP A 64 15.71 -49.28 1.49
C ASP A 64 14.94 -48.66 0.32
N LYS A 65 13.93 -49.35 -0.22
CA LYS A 65 13.05 -48.80 -1.26
C LYS A 65 12.28 -47.58 -0.75
N ILE A 66 11.70 -47.65 0.44
CA ILE A 66 10.98 -46.54 1.07
C ILE A 66 11.93 -45.37 1.30
N LYS A 67 13.11 -45.62 1.87
CA LYS A 67 14.14 -44.59 2.10
C LYS A 67 14.52 -43.87 0.81
N ASN A 68 14.76 -44.62 -0.26
CA ASN A 68 15.11 -44.05 -1.56
C ASN A 68 13.95 -43.22 -2.14
N SER A 69 12.70 -43.72 -2.04
CA SER A 69 11.51 -43.00 -2.49
C SER A 69 11.33 -41.68 -1.73
N VAL A 70 11.44 -41.70 -0.40
CA VAL A 70 11.36 -40.51 0.45
C VAL A 70 12.48 -39.52 0.12
N ASN A 71 13.71 -40.00 -0.09
CA ASN A 71 14.83 -39.13 -0.44
C ASN A 71 14.61 -38.45 -1.80
N SER A 72 14.15 -39.20 -2.81
CA SER A 72 13.80 -38.63 -4.12
C SER A 72 12.67 -37.60 -4.03
N SER A 73 11.63 -37.87 -3.23
CA SER A 73 10.54 -36.91 -2.99
C SER A 73 11.03 -35.66 -2.26
N LEU A 74 11.95 -35.80 -1.30
CA LEU A 74 12.53 -34.66 -0.58
C LEU A 74 13.34 -33.77 -1.52
N ILE A 75 14.17 -34.36 -2.38
CA ILE A 75 14.96 -33.61 -3.38
C ILE A 75 14.02 -32.87 -4.33
N SER A 76 13.01 -33.55 -4.88
CA SER A 76 12.03 -32.91 -5.77
C SER A 76 11.25 -31.79 -5.09
N ALA A 77 10.89 -31.96 -3.81
CA ALA A 77 10.24 -30.90 -3.03
C ALA A 77 11.17 -29.70 -2.80
N GLN A 78 12.47 -29.94 -2.55
CA GLN A 78 13.48 -28.88 -2.44
C GLN A 78 13.65 -28.12 -3.75
N GLU A 79 13.81 -28.83 -4.88
CA GLU A 79 13.91 -28.23 -6.21
C GLU A 79 12.67 -27.36 -6.52
N THR A 80 11.48 -27.89 -6.26
CA THR A 80 10.22 -27.14 -6.44
C THR A 80 10.16 -25.90 -5.55
N ALA A 81 10.59 -26.01 -4.29
CA ALA A 81 10.63 -24.86 -3.38
C ALA A 81 11.60 -23.78 -3.85
N ASP A 82 12.78 -24.17 -4.35
CA ASP A 82 13.77 -23.25 -4.90
C ASP A 82 13.28 -22.60 -6.20
N GLU A 83 12.61 -23.35 -7.08
CA GLU A 83 11.96 -22.81 -8.28
C GLU A 83 10.87 -21.78 -7.95
N ILE A 84 9.98 -22.09 -7.00
CA ILE A 84 8.94 -21.17 -6.52
C ILE A 84 9.59 -19.90 -5.98
N LYS A 85 10.65 -20.04 -5.18
CA LYS A 85 11.36 -18.90 -4.60
C LYS A 85 12.04 -18.05 -5.67
N ALA A 86 12.67 -18.67 -6.67
CA ALA A 86 13.30 -17.96 -7.79
C ALA A 86 12.25 -17.21 -8.62
N LYS A 87 11.12 -17.85 -8.93
CA LYS A 87 10.01 -17.24 -9.65
C LYS A 87 9.41 -16.07 -8.88
N ALA A 88 9.11 -16.25 -7.60
CA ALA A 88 8.56 -15.18 -6.76
C ALA A 88 9.50 -13.96 -6.68
N LYS A 89 10.82 -14.18 -6.65
CA LYS A 89 11.79 -13.09 -6.72
C LYS A 89 11.77 -12.37 -8.06
N ALA A 90 11.77 -13.10 -9.17
CA ALA A 90 11.70 -12.52 -10.50
C ALA A 90 10.40 -11.72 -10.72
N ASP A 91 9.27 -12.26 -10.27
CA ASP A 91 7.97 -11.59 -10.33
C ASP A 91 7.98 -10.32 -9.47
N ALA A 92 8.55 -10.36 -8.26
CA ALA A 92 8.68 -9.19 -7.40
C ALA A 92 9.56 -8.09 -8.04
N GLU A 93 10.70 -8.47 -8.63
CA GLU A 93 11.57 -7.54 -9.36
C GLU A 93 10.85 -6.91 -10.56
N SER A 94 10.09 -7.71 -11.32
CA SER A 94 9.27 -7.25 -12.43
C SER A 94 8.21 -6.23 -11.98
N ILE A 95 7.48 -6.54 -10.90
CA ILE A 95 6.47 -5.64 -10.32
C ILE A 95 7.10 -4.32 -9.87
N ILE A 96 8.27 -4.37 -9.22
CA ILE A 96 8.98 -3.16 -8.77
C ILE A 96 9.41 -2.32 -9.98
N ASN A 97 9.92 -2.95 -11.04
CA ASN A 97 10.35 -2.25 -12.24
C ASN A 97 9.17 -1.62 -12.99
N ASP A 98 8.05 -2.34 -13.15
CA ASP A 98 6.82 -1.81 -13.76
C ASP A 98 6.23 -0.66 -12.94
N ALA A 99 6.20 -0.79 -11.61
CA ALA A 99 5.76 0.28 -10.71
C ALA A 99 6.65 1.53 -10.81
N ARG A 100 7.97 1.35 -10.92
CA ARG A 100 8.92 2.45 -11.13
C ARG A 100 8.70 3.14 -12.48
N GLN A 101 8.55 2.37 -13.55
CA GLN A 101 8.30 2.92 -14.88
C GLN A 101 6.99 3.72 -14.92
N LYS A 102 5.91 3.18 -14.35
CA LYS A 102 4.62 3.88 -14.24
C LYS A 102 4.71 5.13 -13.39
N ALA A 103 5.46 5.09 -12.28
CA ALA A 103 5.68 6.26 -11.43
C ALA A 103 6.46 7.35 -12.17
N GLU A 104 7.48 6.99 -12.94
CA GLU A 104 8.28 7.91 -13.76
C GLU A 104 7.44 8.54 -14.88
N GLU A 105 6.67 7.72 -15.60
CA GLU A 105 5.73 8.19 -16.63
C GLU A 105 4.72 9.18 -16.02
N LYS A 106 4.13 8.83 -14.86
CA LYS A 106 3.16 9.70 -14.21
C LYS A 106 3.79 11.00 -13.69
N ALA A 107 5.02 10.95 -13.19
CA ALA A 107 5.76 12.13 -12.77
C ALA A 107 6.04 13.06 -13.96
N ALA A 108 6.42 12.51 -15.12
CA ALA A 108 6.63 13.28 -16.34
C ALA A 108 5.33 13.94 -16.83
N ASP A 109 4.21 13.21 -16.83
CA ASP A 109 2.88 13.73 -17.17
C ASP A 109 2.47 14.89 -16.24
N LEU A 110 2.61 14.70 -14.92
CA LEU A 110 2.31 15.76 -13.95
C LEU A 110 3.21 16.99 -14.12
N HIS A 111 4.50 16.80 -14.42
CA HIS A 111 5.41 17.89 -14.69
C HIS A 111 4.97 18.68 -15.94
N TYR A 112 4.61 18.00 -17.01
CA TYR A 112 4.10 18.62 -18.24
C TYR A 112 2.79 19.39 -18.00
N GLN A 113 1.87 18.81 -17.24
CA GLN A 113 0.61 19.48 -16.86
C GLN A 113 0.87 20.72 -16.01
N ASN A 114 1.79 20.66 -15.05
CA ASN A 114 2.13 21.81 -14.21
C ASN A 114 2.74 22.94 -15.02
N GLN A 115 3.66 22.61 -15.94
CA GLN A 115 4.26 23.59 -16.86
C GLN A 115 3.21 24.24 -17.77
N THR A 116 2.29 23.44 -18.31
CA THR A 116 1.18 23.92 -19.14
C THR A 116 0.28 24.86 -18.33
N LEU A 117 -0.15 24.44 -17.14
CA LEU A 117 -0.97 25.23 -16.23
C LEU A 117 -0.29 26.55 -15.85
N ALA A 118 1.02 26.54 -15.58
CA ALA A 118 1.78 27.75 -15.28
C ALA A 118 1.78 28.73 -16.46
N SER A 119 1.94 28.23 -17.69
CA SER A 119 1.90 29.05 -18.90
C SER A 119 0.50 29.61 -19.19
N ASP A 120 -0.54 28.80 -19.00
CA ASP A 120 -1.93 29.21 -19.14
C ASP A 120 -2.32 30.25 -18.08
N TYR A 121 -1.82 30.10 -16.85
CA TYR A 121 -1.99 31.10 -15.78
C TYR A 121 -1.39 32.45 -16.17
N LEU A 122 -0.17 32.46 -16.73
CA LEU A 122 0.46 33.69 -17.22
C LEU A 122 -0.33 34.32 -18.38
N ARG A 123 -0.84 33.50 -19.32
CA ARG A 123 -1.69 33.95 -20.42
C ARG A 123 -2.97 34.59 -19.90
N LEU A 124 -3.66 33.93 -18.96
CA LEU A 124 -4.88 34.43 -18.35
C LEU A 124 -4.63 35.76 -17.62
N LYS A 125 -3.55 35.85 -16.84
CA LYS A 125 -3.17 37.10 -16.15
C LYS A 125 -2.95 38.25 -17.14
N LYS A 126 -2.33 37.98 -18.29
CA LYS A 126 -2.15 38.97 -19.36
C LYS A 126 -3.50 39.40 -19.95
N GLN A 127 -4.37 38.45 -20.29
CA GLN A 127 -5.71 38.74 -20.81
C GLN A 127 -6.56 39.56 -19.83
N VAL A 128 -6.52 39.23 -18.53
CA VAL A 128 -7.20 40.01 -17.49
C VAL A 128 -6.66 41.43 -17.41
N LYS A 129 -5.34 41.62 -17.51
CA LYS A 129 -4.74 42.95 -17.54
C LYS A 129 -5.20 43.75 -18.76
N GLU A 130 -5.12 43.17 -19.95
CA GLU A 130 -5.55 43.82 -21.20
C GLU A 130 -7.04 44.19 -21.15
N PHE A 131 -7.90 43.29 -20.67
CA PHE A 131 -9.32 43.58 -20.48
C PHE A 131 -9.54 44.75 -19.51
N ARG A 132 -8.85 44.76 -18.36
CA ARG A 132 -8.95 45.86 -17.39
C ARG A 132 -8.50 47.19 -17.99
N ASP A 133 -7.40 47.20 -18.73
CA ASP A 133 -6.88 48.39 -19.38
C ASP A 133 -7.86 48.89 -20.47
N GLN A 134 -8.44 47.99 -21.25
CA GLN A 134 -9.48 48.30 -22.24
C GLN A 134 -10.74 48.87 -21.60
N THR A 135 -11.27 48.24 -20.54
CA THR A 135 -12.45 48.73 -19.82
C THR A 135 -12.19 50.11 -19.21
N LYS A 136 -11.01 50.31 -18.61
CA LYS A 136 -10.63 51.61 -18.05
C LYS A 136 -10.59 52.69 -19.14
N SER A 137 -9.97 52.40 -20.28
CA SER A 137 -9.90 53.33 -21.41
C SER A 137 -11.28 53.64 -21.99
N LEU A 138 -12.18 52.65 -22.10
CA LEU A 138 -13.56 52.87 -22.53
C LEU A 138 -14.29 53.81 -21.57
N ILE A 139 -14.22 53.53 -20.26
CA ILE A 139 -14.87 54.38 -19.24
C ILE A 139 -14.29 55.80 -19.27
N GLN A 140 -12.97 55.96 -19.40
CA GLN A 140 -12.35 57.27 -19.52
C GLN A 140 -12.83 58.03 -20.76
N LYS A 141 -12.94 57.36 -21.90
CA LYS A 141 -13.45 57.96 -23.13
C LYS A 141 -14.92 58.38 -23.02
N GLU A 142 -15.76 57.54 -22.39
CA GLU A 142 -17.16 57.91 -22.12
C GLU A 142 -17.24 59.09 -21.14
N LEU A 143 -16.36 59.12 -20.13
CA LEU A 143 -16.29 60.24 -19.19
C LEU A 143 -15.84 61.54 -19.89
N GLU A 144 -14.79 61.49 -20.72
CA GLU A 144 -14.34 62.62 -21.55
C GLU A 144 -15.45 63.09 -22.51
N SER A 145 -16.27 62.18 -23.04
CA SER A 145 -17.42 62.55 -23.88
C SER A 145 -18.56 63.20 -23.10
N LEU A 146 -18.72 62.87 -21.81
CA LEU A 146 -19.72 63.46 -20.91
C LEU A 146 -19.26 64.82 -20.35
N ASP A 147 -17.96 65.00 -20.20
CA ASP A 147 -17.30 66.24 -19.71
C ASP A 147 -17.29 67.36 -20.78
N ASP A 148 -17.90 67.14 -21.95
CA ASP A 148 -18.04 68.15 -22.99
C ASP A 148 -19.13 69.17 -22.61
N ASP A 149 -18.75 70.21 -21.88
CA ASP A 149 -19.60 71.37 -21.48
C ASP A 149 -20.32 72.09 -22.64
N SER A 150 -20.07 71.70 -23.89
CA SER A 150 -20.77 72.24 -25.05
C SER A 150 -22.22 71.73 -25.19
N TRP A 151 -22.60 70.63 -24.52
CA TRP A 151 -23.98 70.10 -24.57
C TRP A 151 -25.01 71.17 -24.17
N GLN A 152 -24.66 71.99 -23.16
CA GLN A 152 -25.51 73.06 -22.70
C GLN A 152 -25.60 74.21 -23.71
N TYR A 153 -24.47 74.58 -24.33
CA TYR A 153 -24.45 75.60 -25.39
C TYR A 153 -25.36 75.20 -26.57
N TYR A 154 -25.33 73.92 -26.97
CA TYR A 154 -26.18 73.43 -28.06
C TYR A 154 -27.66 73.37 -27.68
N LEU A 155 -28.01 73.01 -26.44
CA LEU A 155 -29.39 73.01 -25.97
C LEU A 155 -29.95 74.44 -25.84
N ASP A 156 -29.18 75.37 -25.28
CA ASP A 156 -29.56 76.77 -25.11
C ASP A 156 -29.82 77.44 -26.47
N GLN A 157 -28.96 77.17 -27.47
CA GLN A 157 -29.14 77.71 -28.82
C GLN A 157 -30.42 77.17 -29.51
N TYR A 158 -30.74 75.89 -29.33
CA TYR A 158 -31.88 75.25 -30.00
C TYR A 158 -33.23 75.63 -29.37
N TYR A 159 -33.30 75.70 -28.03
CA TYR A 159 -34.53 76.01 -27.30
C TYR A 159 -34.70 77.49 -26.95
N HIS A 160 -33.70 78.33 -27.26
CA HIS A 160 -33.66 79.76 -26.91
C HIS A 160 -33.83 80.02 -25.40
N THR A 161 -33.23 79.17 -24.59
CA THR A 161 -33.28 79.26 -23.11
C THR A 161 -32.03 79.91 -22.55
N ASN A 162 -32.15 80.58 -21.41
CA ASN A 162 -31.00 81.12 -20.70
C ASN A 162 -30.15 80.00 -20.10
N ARG A 163 -28.82 80.18 -20.12
CA ARG A 163 -27.84 79.24 -19.58
C ARG A 163 -28.14 78.89 -18.13
N MET A 164 -28.55 77.64 -17.88
CA MET A 164 -28.97 77.15 -16.57
C MET A 164 -27.79 76.81 -15.63
N TYR A 165 -26.76 76.10 -16.09
CA TYR A 165 -25.54 75.81 -15.33
C TYR A 165 -24.39 76.79 -15.65
N PRO A 166 -23.68 77.32 -14.64
CA PRO A 166 -22.47 78.12 -14.84
C PRO A 166 -21.33 77.31 -15.45
N ALA A 167 -20.36 77.98 -16.08
CA ALA A 167 -19.17 77.35 -16.68
C ALA A 167 -18.21 76.70 -15.65
N ASP A 168 -18.46 76.89 -14.35
CA ASP A 168 -17.69 76.33 -13.24
C ASP A 168 -18.34 75.02 -12.70
N GLY A 169 -19.36 74.49 -13.37
CA GLY A 169 -20.06 73.26 -12.96
C GLY A 169 -20.90 73.40 -11.67
N GLY A 170 -21.17 74.63 -11.23
CA GLY A 170 -21.96 74.94 -10.05
C GLY A 170 -23.46 74.64 -10.19
N GLU A 171 -24.22 74.84 -9.11
CA GLU A 171 -25.67 74.60 -9.07
C GLU A 171 -26.44 75.38 -10.17
N PRO A 172 -27.57 74.84 -10.66
CA PRO A 172 -28.35 75.49 -11.70
C PRO A 172 -28.92 76.83 -11.20
N ILE A 173 -28.73 77.88 -12.01
CA ILE A 173 -29.26 79.22 -11.79
C ILE A 173 -30.80 79.14 -11.87
N ASP A 174 -31.45 79.44 -10.75
CA ASP A 174 -32.91 79.59 -10.72
C ASP A 174 -33.30 80.85 -11.51
N PRO A 175 -34.08 80.74 -12.61
CA PRO A 175 -34.48 81.88 -13.42
C PRO A 175 -35.33 82.91 -12.66
N ASN A 176 -35.88 82.55 -11.48
CA ASN A 176 -36.68 83.45 -10.65
C ASN A 176 -35.89 84.16 -9.56
N ASN A 177 -34.60 83.84 -9.36
CA ASN A 177 -33.79 84.43 -8.30
C ASN A 177 -32.37 84.73 -8.77
N SER A 178 -32.22 85.62 -9.75
CA SER A 178 -30.91 86.20 -10.08
C SER A 178 -30.50 87.23 -9.02
N PRO A 179 -29.36 87.07 -8.33
CA PRO A 179 -28.86 88.11 -7.43
C PRO A 179 -28.38 89.31 -8.25
N LEU A 180 -28.81 90.50 -7.82
CA LEU A 180 -28.38 91.77 -8.38
C LEU A 180 -26.88 91.95 -8.06
N VAL A 181 -26.01 91.82 -9.07
CA VAL A 181 -24.58 92.03 -8.92
C VAL A 181 -24.35 93.55 -8.89
N ASP A 182 -24.17 94.09 -7.68
CA ASP A 182 -23.73 95.47 -7.46
C ASP A 182 -22.23 95.57 -7.75
N ASN A 183 -21.89 95.97 -8.97
CA ASN A 183 -20.53 96.44 -9.29
C ASN A 183 -20.40 97.90 -8.82
N GLY A 184 -20.34 98.06 -7.50
CA GLY A 184 -20.10 99.32 -6.80
C GLY A 184 -18.79 99.24 -6.03
N ASP A 185 -17.82 100.00 -6.54
CA ASP A 185 -16.56 100.44 -5.92
C ASP A 185 -15.38 99.46 -5.74
N ALA A 186 -14.27 99.93 -6.30
CA ALA A 186 -12.93 99.44 -6.11
C ALA A 186 -12.39 99.83 -4.73
N ASN A 187 -11.55 98.94 -4.21
CA ASN A 187 -10.71 99.03 -3.02
C ASN A 187 -11.43 98.77 -1.68
N ASP A 188 -11.36 97.52 -1.22
CA ASP A 188 -10.52 97.24 -0.05
C ASP A 188 -10.15 95.76 0.01
N VAL A 189 -8.84 95.51 0.04
CA VAL A 189 -8.27 94.26 0.52
C VAL A 189 -8.52 94.19 2.02
N ASN A 190 -9.47 93.35 2.46
CA ASN A 190 -9.56 92.98 3.86
C ASN A 190 -9.21 91.50 4.03
N LEU A 191 -7.96 91.27 4.40
CA LEU A 191 -7.46 90.04 4.98
C LEU A 191 -7.69 90.15 6.48
N GLU A 192 -8.62 89.37 7.03
CA GLU A 192 -8.48 88.84 8.40
C GLU A 192 -9.43 87.67 8.69
N GLN A 193 -8.82 86.62 9.25
CA GLN A 193 -9.43 85.44 9.86
C GLN A 193 -10.28 85.83 11.06
N GLU A 194 -11.39 85.12 11.32
CA GLU A 194 -11.66 84.48 12.62
C GLU A 194 -12.74 83.37 12.50
N THR A 195 -12.31 82.17 12.91
CA THR A 195 -12.99 81.15 13.73
C THR A 195 -14.53 81.05 13.79
N SER A 196 -15.07 79.84 13.54
CA SER A 196 -15.49 78.90 14.61
C SER A 196 -16.39 77.76 14.06
N ASN A 197 -15.98 76.53 14.37
CA ASN A 197 -16.78 75.35 14.68
C ASN A 197 -18.09 75.06 13.93
N GLN A 198 -18.09 73.95 13.18
CA GLN A 198 -18.95 72.79 13.49
C GLN A 198 -18.43 71.52 12.81
N GLU A 199 -18.35 70.44 13.60
CA GLU A 199 -17.88 69.10 13.24
C GLU A 199 -18.69 68.45 12.10
N PRO A 200 -18.10 67.44 11.46
CA PRO A 200 -18.81 66.15 11.46
C PRO A 200 -17.93 64.98 11.94
N ALA A 201 -18.49 64.27 12.91
CA ALA A 201 -18.43 62.83 13.18
C ALA A 201 -17.19 62.04 12.75
N GLN A 202 -16.48 61.52 13.76
CA GLN A 202 -15.54 60.41 13.60
C GLN A 202 -16.30 59.15 13.21
N LEU A 203 -16.06 58.63 12.01
CA LEU A 203 -16.34 57.23 11.69
C LEU A 203 -15.18 56.39 12.22
N THR A 204 -15.44 55.66 13.30
CA THR A 204 -14.61 54.59 13.82
C THR A 204 -14.65 53.42 12.83
N GLY A 205 -13.59 53.25 12.04
CA GLY A 205 -13.39 52.11 11.16
C GLY A 205 -12.12 51.37 11.57
N ASP A 206 -12.30 50.43 12.49
CA ASP A 206 -11.30 49.57 13.10
C ASP A 206 -10.38 48.92 12.05
N SER A 207 -9.06 49.08 12.23
CA SER A 207 -8.04 48.25 11.58
C SER A 207 -7.41 47.38 12.65
N PRO A 208 -7.72 46.07 12.70
CA PRO A 208 -6.86 45.11 13.37
C PRO A 208 -5.80 44.62 12.38
N LYS A 209 -4.57 45.12 12.55
CA LYS A 209 -3.38 44.33 12.25
C LYS A 209 -3.32 43.21 13.31
N ALA A 210 -3.48 41.96 12.89
CA ALA A 210 -2.78 40.77 13.38
C ALA A 210 -3.55 39.50 12.96
N GLU A 211 -3.12 38.85 11.89
CA GLU A 211 -3.24 37.40 11.81
C GLU A 211 -1.89 36.82 12.24
N THR A 212 -1.80 36.51 13.52
CA THR A 212 -0.84 35.55 14.06
C THR A 212 -1.21 34.18 13.53
N ILE A 213 -0.22 33.48 12.99
CA ILE A 213 -0.28 32.07 12.61
C ILE A 213 -0.56 31.26 13.88
N ASP A 214 -1.79 30.78 14.04
CA ASP A 214 -2.10 29.76 15.04
C ASP A 214 -1.62 28.42 14.50
N THR A 215 -0.65 27.83 15.20
CA THR A 215 0.05 26.61 14.82
C THR A 215 -0.34 25.46 15.75
N ASP A 216 -1.60 25.37 16.17
CA ASP A 216 -2.09 24.26 17.01
C ASP A 216 -3.25 23.49 16.36
N GLN A 217 -2.94 22.78 15.27
CA GLN A 217 -3.68 21.58 14.85
C GLN A 217 -2.72 20.43 14.54
N ARG A 218 -1.95 20.03 15.55
CA ARG A 218 -1.37 18.68 15.66
C ARG A 218 -2.15 17.91 16.72
N ASN A 219 -3.07 17.07 16.26
CA ASN A 219 -3.45 15.75 16.81
C ASN A 219 -4.93 15.45 16.53
N GLN A 220 -5.20 14.99 15.31
CA GLN A 220 -6.27 14.02 15.08
C GLN A 220 -5.65 12.79 14.43
N LEU A 221 -4.96 12.01 15.27
CA LEU A 221 -4.76 10.59 15.03
C LEU A 221 -6.10 9.92 15.32
N GLU A 222 -6.89 9.65 14.28
CA GLU A 222 -8.01 8.72 14.40
C GLU A 222 -7.43 7.32 14.65
N GLN A 223 -7.53 6.87 15.91
CA GLN A 223 -7.43 5.45 16.24
C GLN A 223 -8.73 4.75 15.82
N PRO A 224 -8.63 3.48 15.36
CA PRO A 224 -9.77 2.77 14.78
C PRO A 224 -10.79 2.42 15.85
N LYS A 225 -12.08 2.57 15.51
CA LYS A 225 -13.19 2.14 16.34
C LYS A 225 -13.26 0.62 16.37
N ASP A 226 -13.35 0.11 17.60
CA ASP A 226 -13.75 -1.25 17.96
C ASP A 226 -15.07 -1.63 17.27
N GLY A 227 -15.06 -2.72 16.51
CA GLY A 227 -16.16 -3.14 15.64
C GLY A 227 -15.78 -4.27 14.69
N ASP A 228 -15.87 -5.50 15.19
CA ASP A 228 -16.07 -6.76 14.46
C ASP A 228 -15.13 -7.06 13.27
N VAL A 229 -14.10 -7.86 13.52
CA VAL A 229 -13.24 -8.43 12.49
C VAL A 229 -13.95 -9.65 11.87
N THR A 230 -14.64 -9.47 10.75
CA THR A 230 -15.14 -10.61 9.96
C THR A 230 -14.02 -11.14 9.06
N ILE A 231 -13.35 -12.21 9.51
CA ILE A 231 -12.44 -13.00 8.71
C ILE A 231 -13.29 -13.88 7.77
N VAL A 232 -13.40 -13.50 6.50
CA VAL A 232 -14.00 -14.35 5.46
C VAL A 232 -12.93 -15.28 4.90
N PHE A 233 -12.99 -16.55 5.27
CA PHE A 233 -12.26 -17.61 4.57
C PHE A 233 -13.01 -17.95 3.27
N PRO A 234 -12.32 -18.20 2.14
CA PRO A 234 -12.96 -18.82 0.99
C PRO A 234 -13.44 -20.23 1.36
N GLU A 235 -14.74 -20.40 1.55
CA GLU A 235 -15.37 -21.73 1.50
C GLU A 235 -15.37 -22.18 0.05
N ASP A 236 -14.32 -22.87 -0.39
CA ASP A 236 -14.36 -23.73 -1.57
C ASP A 236 -13.23 -24.77 -1.51
N TYR A 237 -13.39 -25.71 -0.57
CA TYR A 237 -12.77 -27.03 -0.66
C TYR A 237 -13.76 -28.08 -0.16
N LYS A 238 -14.87 -28.24 -0.89
CA LYS A 238 -15.64 -29.49 -0.89
C LYS A 238 -15.99 -29.88 -2.32
N ASP A 239 -15.58 -31.10 -2.63
CA ASP A 239 -16.14 -31.97 -3.64
C ASP A 239 -15.96 -31.54 -5.10
N HIS A 240 -14.89 -32.01 -5.73
CA HIS A 240 -15.08 -32.86 -6.91
C HIS A 240 -14.13 -34.05 -6.89
N LYS A 241 -14.80 -35.20 -6.94
CA LYS A 241 -14.34 -36.59 -6.95
C LYS A 241 -13.99 -37.02 -8.37
#